data_AF-A0A9W8EC97-F1
#
_entry.id   AF-A0A9W8EC97-F1
#
_cell.length_a   1.000
_cell.length_b   1.000
_cell.length_c   1.000
_cell.angle_alpha   90.00
_cell.angle_beta   90.00
_cell.angle_gamma   90.00
#
_symmetry.space_group_name_H-M   'P 1'
#
loop_
_entity.id
_entity.type
_entity.pdbx_description
1 polymer ?
#
loop_
_entity_poly.entity_id
_entity_poly.type
_entity_poly.pdbx_seq_one_letter_code
_entity_poly.pdbx_strand_id
1 'polypeptide(L)'
;LLNQLLLQHIRDHLPSIKTKVNALISQTEQELSSYGRMSAEGGNVSNSSRLLRVVTLFATEFSNSIEGTAPEMSTAELCGGARLYYIFNEIFASGLDSVDPTANLTNHDIRTAIRNSTGPRASLFVPEIAFQLLVKPQIKSLEPPAQRCVQLAYEELMKIGLSCGSNEMRRYPRLHAKVMEVVSDLLRERVGPTAAYVESLIAIERAYINTNHPDFIGGPGAISDLQSKLERRRKEATRSRARDVSRAVGAARHRSIDSEAVLVNAHGSVDEIVFDAGSVDPSEVDDRLDDGRARGRADAAAAAFAHHRTASVS
;
A
#
# COMPACT_ATOMS: atom_id res chain seq x y z
N LEU A 1 -65.67 -52.61 -29.96
CA LEU A 1 -65.66 -51.14 -29.92
C LEU A 1 -64.98 -50.59 -28.66
N LEU A 2 -65.46 -50.94 -27.45
CA LEU A 2 -64.89 -50.43 -26.18
C LEU A 2 -63.40 -50.77 -26.00
N ASN A 3 -62.99 -51.98 -26.34
CA ASN A 3 -61.60 -52.43 -26.20
C ASN A 3 -60.62 -51.66 -27.14
N GLN A 4 -61.09 -51.27 -28.34
CA GLN A 4 -60.30 -50.44 -29.27
C GLN A 4 -60.20 -48.99 -28.80
N LEU A 5 -61.29 -48.44 -28.26
CA LEU A 5 -61.30 -47.09 -27.68
C LEU A 5 -60.34 -47.00 -26.48
N LEU A 6 -60.33 -48.03 -25.63
CA LEU A 6 -59.41 -48.14 -24.49
C LEU A 6 -57.94 -48.19 -24.95
N LEU A 7 -57.62 -49.04 -25.93
CA LEU A 7 -56.27 -49.17 -26.46
C LEU A 7 -55.77 -47.89 -27.10
N GLN A 8 -56.63 -47.15 -27.81
CA GLN A 8 -56.29 -45.86 -28.40
C GLN A 8 -56.01 -44.81 -27.31
N HIS A 9 -56.90 -44.71 -26.32
CA HIS A 9 -56.72 -43.81 -25.18
C HIS A 9 -55.42 -44.11 -24.41
N ILE A 10 -55.09 -45.38 -24.16
CA ILE A 10 -53.83 -45.78 -23.53
C ILE A 10 -52.63 -45.30 -24.38
N ARG A 11 -52.70 -45.50 -25.71
CA ARG A 11 -51.61 -45.15 -26.63
C ARG A 11 -51.37 -43.64 -26.72
N ASP A 12 -52.44 -42.85 -26.62
CA ASP A 12 -52.38 -41.37 -26.67
C ASP A 12 -51.82 -40.77 -25.36
N HIS A 13 -52.11 -41.39 -24.21
CA HIS A 13 -51.65 -40.89 -22.90
C HIS A 13 -50.28 -41.44 -22.46
N LEU A 14 -49.83 -42.59 -22.99
CA LEU A 14 -48.54 -43.19 -22.64
C LEU A 14 -47.33 -42.25 -22.82
N PRO A 15 -47.21 -41.48 -23.94
CA PRO A 15 -46.09 -40.58 -24.16
C PRO A 15 -46.02 -39.47 -23.09
N SER A 16 -47.17 -38.89 -22.73
CA SER A 16 -47.28 -37.85 -21.70
C SER A 16 -46.89 -38.37 -20.32
N ILE A 17 -47.33 -39.59 -19.97
CA ILE A 17 -46.94 -40.25 -18.73
C ILE A 17 -45.42 -40.50 -18.73
N LYS A 18 -44.85 -40.97 -19.83
CA LYS A 18 -43.40 -41.21 -19.96
C LYS A 18 -42.57 -39.95 -19.76
N THR A 19 -42.95 -38.82 -20.39
CA THR A 19 -42.26 -37.54 -20.16
C THR A 19 -42.37 -37.08 -18.70
N LYS A 20 -43.54 -37.22 -18.09
CA LYS A 20 -43.75 -36.84 -16.69
C LYS A 20 -42.92 -37.70 -15.73
N VAL A 21 -42.86 -39.01 -15.96
CA VAL A 21 -42.02 -39.93 -15.18
C VAL A 21 -40.53 -39.59 -15.34
N ASN A 22 -40.06 -39.34 -16.57
CA ASN A 22 -38.65 -38.96 -16.79
C ASN A 22 -38.30 -37.61 -16.13
N ALA A 23 -39.22 -36.65 -16.16
CA ALA A 23 -39.03 -35.37 -15.46
C ALA A 23 -38.97 -35.56 -13.94
N LEU A 24 -39.86 -36.38 -13.38
CA LEU A 24 -39.86 -36.72 -11.95
C LEU A 24 -38.57 -37.46 -11.56
N ILE A 25 -38.11 -38.42 -12.38
CA ILE A 25 -36.83 -39.12 -12.16
C ILE A 25 -35.69 -38.10 -12.07
N SER A 26 -35.55 -37.23 -13.09
CA SER A 26 -34.50 -36.23 -13.12
C SER A 26 -34.54 -35.27 -11.92
N GLN A 27 -35.74 -34.87 -11.49
CA GLN A 27 -35.91 -34.03 -10.30
C GLN A 27 -35.47 -34.78 -9.03
N THR A 28 -35.95 -36.00 -8.83
CA THR A 28 -35.58 -36.81 -7.67
C THR A 28 -34.09 -37.19 -7.66
N GLU A 29 -33.46 -37.39 -8.81
CA GLU A 29 -32.02 -37.62 -8.92
C GLU A 29 -31.22 -36.38 -8.52
N GLN A 30 -31.68 -35.19 -8.91
CA GLN A 30 -31.07 -33.92 -8.50
C GLN A 30 -31.20 -33.70 -6.98
N GLU A 31 -32.38 -33.98 -6.42
CA GLU A 31 -32.59 -33.96 -4.96
C GLU A 31 -31.70 -34.99 -4.26
N LEU A 32 -31.61 -36.23 -4.75
CA LEU A 32 -30.74 -37.27 -4.21
C LEU A 32 -29.25 -36.87 -4.23
N SER A 33 -28.82 -36.20 -5.29
CA SER A 33 -27.46 -35.65 -5.42
C SER A 33 -27.18 -34.59 -4.34
N SER A 34 -28.17 -33.73 -4.03
CA SER A 34 -28.05 -32.74 -2.95
C SER A 34 -27.94 -33.38 -1.57
N TYR A 35 -28.61 -34.52 -1.37
CA TYR A 35 -28.42 -35.38 -0.22
C TYR A 35 -27.19 -36.25 -0.35
N GLY A 36 -26.14 -35.92 -1.13
CA GLY A 36 -24.81 -36.54 -1.21
C GLY A 36 -24.69 -38.06 -1.08
N ARG A 37 -23.92 -38.72 -1.94
CA ARG A 37 -23.82 -40.20 -1.98
C ARG A 37 -23.49 -40.81 -0.59
N MET A 38 -24.48 -41.40 0.06
CA MET A 38 -24.21 -42.48 1.01
C MET A 38 -23.48 -43.54 0.20
N SER A 39 -22.24 -43.87 0.56
CA SER A 39 -21.52 -44.92 -0.15
C SER A 39 -22.44 -46.15 -0.23
N ALA A 40 -22.86 -46.49 -1.45
CA ALA A 40 -23.75 -47.61 -1.74
C ALA A 40 -23.01 -48.96 -1.63
N GLU A 41 -21.76 -48.93 -1.18
CA GLU A 41 -21.03 -50.12 -0.77
C GLU A 41 -21.34 -50.39 0.70
N GLY A 42 -22.14 -51.44 0.94
CA GLY A 42 -22.54 -51.97 2.25
C GLY A 42 -21.38 -52.54 3.08
N GLY A 43 -20.25 -51.84 3.16
CA GLY A 43 -19.13 -52.17 4.01
C GLY A 43 -18.66 -50.92 4.73
N ASN A 44 -19.08 -50.76 5.99
CA ASN A 44 -18.34 -50.09 7.07
C ASN A 44 -17.36 -48.95 6.69
N VAL A 45 -17.73 -48.02 5.81
CA VAL A 45 -16.95 -46.79 5.64
C VAL A 45 -17.04 -46.08 6.97
N SER A 46 -15.95 -46.14 7.74
CA SER A 46 -15.91 -45.63 9.10
C SER A 46 -16.29 -44.15 9.09
N ASN A 47 -17.05 -43.70 10.09
CA ASN A 47 -17.35 -42.28 10.25
C ASN A 47 -16.07 -41.42 10.27
N SER A 48 -14.94 -42.01 10.68
CA SER A 48 -13.61 -41.39 10.63
C SER A 48 -13.14 -41.05 9.22
N SER A 49 -13.38 -41.91 8.22
CA SER A 49 -12.93 -41.62 6.84
C SER A 49 -13.79 -40.55 6.17
N ARG A 50 -15.09 -40.49 6.52
CA ARG A 50 -15.97 -39.39 6.09
C ARG A 50 -15.55 -38.06 6.70
N LEU A 51 -15.29 -38.05 8.01
CA LEU A 51 -14.79 -36.87 8.72
C LEU A 51 -13.50 -36.37 8.09
N LEU A 52 -12.53 -37.26 7.87
CA LEU A 52 -11.25 -36.92 7.27
C LEU A 52 -11.45 -36.31 5.88
N ARG A 53 -12.27 -36.94 5.02
CA ARG A 53 -12.58 -36.40 3.69
C ARG A 53 -13.15 -34.97 3.75
N VAL A 54 -14.13 -34.74 4.62
CA VAL A 54 -14.80 -33.42 4.75
C VAL A 54 -13.83 -32.35 5.26
N VAL A 55 -12.98 -32.69 6.23
CA VAL A 55 -11.94 -31.77 6.75
C VAL A 55 -10.87 -31.49 5.71
N THR A 56 -10.41 -32.51 4.97
CA THR A 56 -9.45 -32.34 3.88
C THR A 56 -10.00 -31.45 2.77
N LEU A 57 -11.27 -31.64 2.39
CA LEU A 57 -11.93 -30.78 1.40
C LEU A 57 -11.93 -29.31 1.84
N PHE A 58 -12.29 -29.03 3.10
CA PHE A 58 -12.22 -27.67 3.64
C PHE A 58 -10.81 -27.10 3.59
N ALA A 59 -9.79 -27.87 3.99
CA ALA A 59 -8.40 -27.41 3.95
C ALA A 59 -7.92 -27.10 2.52
N THR A 60 -8.32 -27.93 1.55
CA THR A 60 -8.04 -27.69 0.13
C THR A 60 -8.77 -26.45 -0.39
N GLU A 61 -10.05 -26.27 -0.06
CA GLU A 61 -10.81 -25.07 -0.45
C GLU A 61 -10.22 -23.79 0.13
N PHE A 62 -9.83 -23.82 1.41
CA PHE A 62 -9.16 -22.71 2.07
C PHE A 62 -7.83 -22.35 1.38
N SER A 63 -7.03 -23.36 1.06
CA SER A 63 -5.77 -23.17 0.33
C SER A 63 -6.01 -22.61 -1.08
N ASN A 64 -6.98 -23.16 -1.81
CA ASN A 64 -7.33 -22.69 -3.15
C ASN A 64 -7.86 -21.24 -3.14
N SER A 65 -8.55 -20.81 -2.09
CA SER A 65 -9.01 -19.42 -1.93
C SER A 65 -7.84 -18.46 -1.68
N ILE A 66 -6.82 -18.90 -0.94
CA ILE A 66 -5.57 -18.14 -0.76
C ILE A 66 -4.74 -18.11 -2.05
N GLU A 67 -4.69 -19.21 -2.79
CA GLU A 67 -3.94 -19.29 -4.06
C GLU A 67 -4.67 -18.64 -5.24
N GLY A 68 -5.97 -18.38 -5.12
CA GLY A 68 -6.80 -17.85 -6.19
C GLY A 68 -7.16 -18.88 -7.28
N THR A 69 -7.14 -20.17 -6.93
CA THR A 69 -7.47 -21.31 -7.81
C THR A 69 -8.86 -21.88 -7.56
N ALA A 70 -9.70 -21.17 -6.79
CA ALA A 70 -11.06 -21.59 -6.49
C ALA A 70 -11.93 -21.59 -7.77
N PRO A 71 -12.77 -22.63 -7.99
CA PRO A 71 -13.55 -22.78 -9.22
C PRO A 71 -14.68 -21.75 -9.37
N GLU A 72 -15.21 -21.23 -8.26
CA GLU A 72 -16.23 -20.19 -8.23
C GLU A 72 -15.72 -19.01 -7.42
N MET A 73 -15.17 -18.00 -8.10
CA MET A 73 -14.72 -16.75 -7.48
C MET A 73 -15.70 -15.62 -7.79
N SER A 74 -16.01 -14.82 -6.76
CA SER A 74 -16.83 -13.62 -6.92
C SER A 74 -16.09 -12.60 -7.80
N THR A 75 -16.77 -12.07 -8.82
CA THR A 75 -16.26 -10.97 -9.67
C THR A 75 -16.64 -9.59 -9.12
N ALA A 76 -17.40 -9.53 -8.03
CA ALA A 76 -17.91 -8.28 -7.47
C ALA A 76 -16.87 -7.54 -6.61
N GLU A 77 -16.03 -8.27 -5.89
CA GLU A 77 -15.03 -7.69 -4.98
C GLU A 77 -13.74 -8.50 -4.95
N LEU A 78 -12.64 -7.81 -4.62
CA LEU A 78 -11.33 -8.44 -4.42
C LEU A 78 -11.33 -9.23 -3.11
N CYS A 79 -11.13 -10.53 -3.19
CA CYS A 79 -11.16 -11.44 -2.04
C CYS A 79 -9.98 -12.44 -2.08
N GLY A 80 -9.74 -13.11 -0.96
CA GLY A 80 -8.81 -14.22 -0.89
C GLY A 80 -7.34 -13.78 -1.02
N GLY A 81 -6.56 -14.55 -1.77
CA GLY A 81 -5.16 -14.25 -2.05
C GLY A 81 -4.91 -12.90 -2.71
N ALA A 82 -5.77 -12.54 -3.68
CA ALA A 82 -5.62 -11.29 -4.41
C ALA A 82 -5.82 -10.08 -3.49
N ARG A 83 -6.71 -10.20 -2.50
CA ARG A 83 -6.92 -9.16 -1.48
C ARG A 83 -5.74 -9.05 -0.52
N LEU A 84 -5.15 -10.17 -0.11
CA LEU A 84 -3.91 -10.17 0.68
C LEU A 84 -2.78 -9.48 -0.08
N TYR A 85 -2.62 -9.76 -1.37
CA TYR A 85 -1.64 -9.08 -2.22
C TYR A 85 -1.84 -7.57 -2.25
N TYR A 86 -3.09 -7.11 -2.39
CA TYR A 86 -3.44 -5.69 -2.35
C TYR A 86 -3.13 -5.04 -1.01
N ILE A 87 -3.41 -5.73 0.11
CA ILE A 87 -3.07 -5.25 1.45
C ILE A 87 -1.56 -5.02 1.57
N PHE A 88 -0.74 -5.98 1.11
CA PHE A 88 0.72 -5.89 1.24
C PHE A 88 1.37 -4.87 0.31
N ASN A 89 0.89 -4.72 -0.92
CA ASN A 89 1.58 -3.89 -1.91
C ASN A 89 0.96 -2.50 -2.07
N GLU A 90 -0.34 -2.32 -1.83
CA GLU A 90 -1.00 -1.02 -1.99
C GLU A 90 -1.32 -0.37 -0.66
N ILE A 91 -2.03 -1.07 0.23
CA ILE A 91 -2.45 -0.48 1.52
C ILE A 91 -1.23 -0.22 2.41
N PHE A 92 -0.35 -1.22 2.56
CA PHE A 92 0.83 -1.08 3.40
C PHE A 92 1.82 -0.07 2.81
N ALA A 93 2.07 -0.09 1.50
CA ALA A 93 2.91 0.90 0.84
C ALA A 93 2.38 2.32 1.03
N SER A 94 1.08 2.54 0.79
CA SER A 94 0.43 3.83 1.04
C SER A 94 0.51 4.24 2.51
N GLY A 95 0.40 3.27 3.43
CA GLY A 95 0.59 3.48 4.85
C GLY A 95 2.01 3.96 5.19
N LEU A 96 3.04 3.38 4.58
CA LEU A 96 4.42 3.81 4.76
C LEU A 96 4.68 5.19 4.14
N ASP A 97 4.17 5.45 2.94
CA ASP A 97 4.33 6.74 2.25
C ASP A 97 3.65 7.89 2.99
N SER A 98 2.61 7.59 3.78
CA SER A 98 1.94 8.58 4.63
C SER A 98 2.74 8.98 5.87
N VAL A 99 3.76 8.21 6.24
CA VAL A 99 4.63 8.53 7.38
C VAL A 99 5.70 9.51 6.92
N ASP A 100 5.55 10.78 7.29
CA ASP A 100 6.60 11.76 7.08
C ASP A 100 7.77 11.50 8.04
N PRO A 101 8.99 11.23 7.52
CA PRO A 101 10.18 10.95 8.34
C PRO A 101 10.69 12.15 9.15
N THR A 102 10.13 13.34 8.94
CA THR A 102 10.57 14.59 9.60
C THR A 102 9.45 15.37 10.28
N ALA A 103 8.20 14.90 10.24
CA ALA A 103 7.04 15.65 10.74
C ALA A 103 7.14 16.05 12.22
N ASN A 104 7.78 15.22 13.04
CA ASN A 104 7.98 15.45 14.47
C ASN A 104 9.37 16.01 14.81
N LEU A 105 10.15 16.45 13.82
CA LEU A 105 11.51 16.99 14.01
C LEU A 105 11.54 18.48 13.68
N THR A 106 11.49 19.32 14.70
CA THR A 106 11.70 20.76 14.49
C THR A 106 13.19 21.09 14.41
N ASN A 107 13.53 22.21 13.76
CA ASN A 107 14.89 22.74 13.78
C ASN A 107 15.41 23.01 15.20
N HIS A 108 14.51 23.31 16.14
CA HIS A 108 14.87 23.46 17.55
C HIS A 108 15.29 22.12 18.15
N ASP A 109 14.54 21.04 17.93
CA ASP A 109 14.85 19.71 18.45
C ASP A 109 16.16 19.17 17.90
N ILE A 110 16.42 19.37 16.61
CA ILE A 110 17.68 18.98 15.98
C ILE A 110 18.87 19.72 16.63
N ARG A 111 18.77 21.05 16.80
CA ARG A 111 19.82 21.85 17.46
C ARG A 111 20.03 21.42 18.91
N THR A 112 18.95 21.16 19.63
CA THR A 112 19.00 20.69 21.01
C THR A 112 19.64 19.30 21.10
N ALA A 113 19.29 18.37 20.22
CA ALA A 113 19.90 17.05 20.15
C ALA A 113 21.41 17.12 19.86
N ILE A 114 21.84 17.98 18.94
CA ILE A 114 23.26 18.20 18.64
C ILE A 114 23.99 18.76 19.86
N ARG A 115 23.43 19.80 20.50
CA ARG A 115 24.05 20.44 21.66
C ARG A 115 24.14 19.48 22.85
N ASN A 116 23.09 18.72 23.12
CA ASN A 116 23.05 17.73 24.19
C ASN A 116 24.04 16.57 23.93
N SER A 117 24.15 16.12 22.68
CA SER A 117 25.11 15.06 22.30
C SER A 117 26.56 15.54 22.30
N THR A 118 26.79 16.84 22.10
CA THR A 118 28.12 17.47 22.18
C THR A 118 28.59 17.63 23.63
N GLY A 119 27.64 17.86 24.55
CA GLY A 119 27.91 18.01 25.97
C GLY A 119 28.68 19.31 26.29
N PRO A 120 29.56 19.31 27.31
CA PRO A 120 30.22 20.53 27.79
C PRO A 120 31.42 20.98 26.95
N ARG A 121 31.86 20.19 25.97
CA ARG A 121 33.04 20.49 25.16
C ARG A 121 32.65 21.17 23.85
N ALA A 122 33.47 22.08 23.36
CA ALA A 122 33.30 22.58 21.99
C ALA A 122 33.64 21.45 21.00
N SER A 123 32.75 21.20 20.03
CA SER A 123 32.97 20.24 18.96
C SER A 123 33.11 20.95 17.62
N LEU A 124 34.08 20.53 16.81
CA LEU A 124 34.26 21.00 15.44
C LEU A 124 33.32 20.29 14.45
N PHE A 125 32.78 19.13 14.84
CA PHE A 125 31.91 18.30 14.01
C PHE A 125 30.62 17.93 14.75
N VAL A 126 29.57 17.66 13.97
CA VAL A 126 28.30 17.17 14.54
C VAL A 126 28.49 15.74 15.05
N PRO A 127 28.16 15.44 16.33
CA PRO A 127 28.30 14.09 16.86
C PRO A 127 27.36 13.09 16.14
N GLU A 128 27.87 11.91 15.80
CA GLU A 128 27.07 10.84 15.17
C GLU A 128 25.88 10.40 16.04
N ILE A 129 26.06 10.41 17.37
CA ILE A 129 25.02 10.04 18.32
C ILE A 129 23.78 10.95 18.18
N ALA A 130 23.95 12.22 17.81
CA ALA A 130 22.82 13.13 17.58
C ALA A 130 21.96 12.64 16.41
N PHE A 131 22.58 12.18 15.33
CA PHE A 131 21.88 11.59 14.19
C PHE A 131 21.12 10.32 14.61
N GLN A 132 21.78 9.42 15.34
CA GLN A 132 21.14 8.19 15.82
C GLN A 132 19.94 8.47 16.75
N LEU A 133 20.03 9.47 17.62
CA LEU A 133 18.94 9.89 18.51
C LEU A 133 17.73 10.42 17.75
N LEU A 134 17.95 11.11 16.62
CA LEU A 134 16.87 11.71 15.84
C LEU A 134 16.18 10.69 14.91
N VAL A 135 16.93 9.75 14.34
CA VAL A 135 16.39 8.79 13.36
C VAL A 135 15.74 7.56 14.00
N LYS A 136 16.21 7.10 15.18
CA LYS A 136 15.61 5.94 15.87
C LYS A 136 14.11 6.10 16.17
N PRO A 137 13.62 7.28 16.60
CA PRO A 137 12.18 7.54 16.70
C PRO A 137 11.44 7.44 15.37
N GLN A 138 12.04 7.86 14.25
CA GLN A 138 11.43 7.78 12.91
C GLN A 138 11.32 6.33 12.40
N ILE A 139 12.31 5.49 12.73
CA ILE A 139 12.22 4.06 12.44
C ILE A 139 11.07 3.44 13.23
N LYS A 140 10.88 3.85 14.49
CA LYS A 140 9.77 3.38 15.33
C LYS A 140 8.40 3.81 14.79
N SER A 141 8.26 4.96 14.13
CA SER A 141 6.97 5.38 13.56
C SER A 141 6.49 4.53 12.38
N LEU A 142 7.31 3.59 11.88
CA LEU A 142 6.90 2.57 10.91
C LEU A 142 6.13 1.39 11.56
N GLU A 143 6.13 1.31 12.90
CA GLU A 143 5.47 0.23 13.64
C GLU A 143 3.95 0.25 13.52
N PRO A 144 3.23 1.37 13.72
CA PRO A 144 1.77 1.40 13.55
C PRO A 144 1.26 0.93 12.17
N PRO A 145 1.79 1.39 11.02
CA PRO A 145 1.32 0.91 9.71
C PRO A 145 1.65 -0.57 9.49
N ALA A 146 2.77 -1.08 10.01
CA ALA A 146 3.11 -2.49 9.93
C ALA A 146 2.18 -3.37 10.78
N GLN A 147 1.85 -2.94 12.00
CA GLN A 147 0.88 -3.64 12.87
C GLN A 147 -0.53 -3.64 12.24
N ARG A 148 -0.93 -2.53 11.63
CA ARG A 148 -2.21 -2.45 10.90
C ARG A 148 -2.26 -3.43 9.73
N CYS A 149 -1.14 -3.62 9.01
CA CYS A 149 -1.04 -4.59 7.93
C CYS A 149 -1.31 -6.03 8.42
N VAL A 150 -0.75 -6.41 9.57
CA VAL A 150 -0.99 -7.73 10.19
C VAL A 150 -2.48 -7.92 10.54
N GLN A 151 -3.13 -6.90 11.10
CA GLN A 151 -4.56 -6.95 11.44
C GLN A 151 -5.43 -7.13 10.19
N LEU A 152 -5.17 -6.36 9.13
CA LEU A 152 -5.91 -6.48 7.87
C LEU A 152 -5.73 -7.85 7.22
N ALA A 153 -4.53 -8.43 7.29
CA ALA A 153 -4.27 -9.79 6.81
C ALA A 153 -5.07 -10.84 7.60
N TYR A 154 -5.14 -10.70 8.94
CA TYR A 154 -5.96 -11.56 9.79
C TYR A 154 -7.45 -11.46 9.47
N GLU A 155 -7.97 -10.23 9.28
CA GLU A 155 -9.36 -10.02 8.89
C GLU A 155 -9.70 -10.72 7.56
N GLU A 156 -8.80 -10.65 6.58
CA GLU A 156 -8.99 -11.33 5.30
C GLU A 156 -8.93 -12.86 5.44
N LEU A 157 -7.98 -13.41 6.21
CA LEU A 157 -7.91 -14.85 6.48
C LEU A 157 -9.16 -15.37 7.21
N MET A 158 -9.72 -14.58 8.12
CA MET A 158 -10.99 -14.89 8.77
C MET A 158 -12.16 -14.91 7.79
N LYS A 159 -12.23 -13.94 6.86
CA LYS A 159 -13.25 -13.91 5.81
C LYS A 159 -13.14 -15.12 4.89
N ILE A 160 -11.92 -15.50 4.49
CA ILE A 160 -11.68 -16.71 3.69
C ILE A 160 -12.24 -17.92 4.43
N GLY A 161 -11.88 -18.09 5.71
CA GLY A 161 -12.38 -19.20 6.53
C GLY A 161 -13.91 -19.29 6.54
N LEU A 162 -14.59 -18.16 6.70
CA LEU A 162 -16.07 -18.10 6.71
C LEU A 162 -16.70 -18.36 5.33
N SER A 163 -16.01 -17.99 4.26
CA SER A 163 -16.47 -18.24 2.88
C SER A 163 -16.29 -19.71 2.46
N CYS A 164 -15.32 -20.40 3.05
CA CYS A 164 -15.11 -21.83 2.86
C CYS A 164 -16.25 -22.62 3.51
N GLY A 165 -16.92 -23.46 2.74
CA GLY A 165 -18.14 -24.10 3.21
C GLY A 165 -18.87 -24.80 2.09
N SER A 166 -18.20 -25.78 1.48
CA SER A 166 -18.76 -26.67 0.47
C SER A 166 -20.18 -27.14 0.81
N ASN A 167 -20.97 -27.44 -0.22
CA ASN A 167 -22.29 -28.04 -0.03
C ASN A 167 -22.21 -29.35 0.80
N GLU A 168 -21.08 -30.07 0.77
CA GLU A 168 -20.86 -31.25 1.62
C GLU A 168 -20.72 -30.88 3.11
N MET A 169 -20.07 -29.76 3.44
CA MET A 169 -19.87 -29.32 4.83
C MET A 169 -21.15 -28.74 5.46
N ARG A 170 -21.99 -28.07 4.67
CA ARG A 170 -23.33 -27.60 5.11
C ARG A 170 -24.22 -28.73 5.61
N ARG A 171 -23.97 -29.95 5.16
CA ARG A 171 -24.70 -31.15 5.58
C ARG A 171 -24.43 -31.54 7.04
N TYR A 172 -23.30 -31.12 7.60
CA TYR A 172 -22.88 -31.41 8.97
C TYR A 172 -22.69 -30.10 9.76
N PRO A 173 -23.77 -29.39 10.14
CA PRO A 173 -23.69 -28.05 10.73
C PRO A 173 -22.90 -28.01 12.05
N ARG A 174 -22.96 -29.07 12.87
CA ARG A 174 -22.16 -29.18 14.10
C ARG A 174 -20.67 -29.33 13.82
N LEU A 175 -20.30 -30.07 12.77
CA LEU A 175 -18.92 -30.22 12.35
C LEU A 175 -18.39 -28.90 11.77
N HIS A 176 -19.17 -28.27 10.89
CA HIS A 176 -18.83 -26.96 10.32
C HIS A 176 -18.58 -25.93 11.42
N ALA A 177 -19.48 -25.79 12.40
CA ALA A 177 -19.29 -24.88 13.53
C ALA A 177 -17.99 -25.17 14.30
N LYS A 178 -17.66 -26.46 14.52
CA LYS A 178 -16.44 -26.83 15.25
C LYS A 178 -15.17 -26.59 14.45
N VAL A 179 -15.18 -26.83 13.14
CA VAL A 179 -14.07 -26.49 12.24
C VAL A 179 -13.84 -24.99 12.24
N MET A 180 -14.90 -24.19 12.11
CA MET A 180 -14.81 -22.73 12.13
C MET A 180 -14.27 -22.18 13.45
N GLU A 181 -14.69 -22.77 14.58
CA GLU A 181 -14.15 -22.43 15.91
C GLU A 181 -12.63 -22.68 15.96
N VAL A 182 -12.18 -23.88 15.56
CA VAL A 182 -10.75 -24.24 15.56
C VAL A 182 -9.92 -23.33 14.65
N VAL A 183 -10.43 -23.03 13.45
CA VAL A 183 -9.75 -22.11 12.51
C VAL A 183 -9.66 -20.70 13.09
N SER A 184 -10.74 -20.21 13.68
CA SER A 184 -10.78 -18.88 14.30
C SER A 184 -9.80 -18.76 15.46
N ASP A 185 -9.75 -19.78 16.32
CA ASP A 185 -8.83 -19.84 17.45
C ASP A 185 -7.38 -19.93 16.97
N LEU A 186 -7.10 -20.76 15.97
CA LEU A 186 -5.77 -20.87 15.37
C LEU A 186 -5.31 -19.53 14.79
N LEU A 187 -6.15 -18.87 13.99
CA LEU A 187 -5.80 -17.58 13.39
C LEU A 187 -5.54 -16.53 14.48
N ARG A 188 -6.39 -16.49 15.52
CA ARG A 188 -6.22 -15.56 16.66
C ARG A 188 -4.94 -15.82 17.44
N GLU A 189 -4.60 -17.08 17.68
CA GLU A 189 -3.35 -17.48 18.35
C GLU A 189 -2.12 -17.02 17.56
N ARG A 190 -2.19 -17.03 16.23
CA ARG A 190 -1.07 -16.65 15.35
C ARG A 190 -0.88 -15.15 15.17
N VAL A 191 -1.90 -14.33 15.44
CA VAL A 191 -1.78 -12.86 15.34
C VAL A 191 -0.74 -12.32 16.31
N GLY A 192 -0.76 -12.75 17.57
CA GLY A 192 0.16 -12.25 18.61
C GLY A 192 1.65 -12.49 18.27
N PRO A 193 2.07 -13.74 17.98
CA PRO A 193 3.43 -14.04 17.55
C PRO A 193 3.86 -13.28 16.29
N THR A 194 2.95 -13.11 15.32
CA THR A 194 3.26 -12.38 14.09
C THR A 194 3.45 -10.89 14.35
N ALA A 195 2.60 -10.28 15.16
CA ALA A 195 2.74 -8.89 15.60
C ALA A 195 4.05 -8.66 16.37
N ALA A 196 4.42 -9.56 17.28
CA ALA A 196 5.68 -9.52 18.01
C ALA A 196 6.91 -9.70 17.08
N TYR A 197 6.78 -10.52 16.04
CA TYR A 197 7.84 -10.68 15.04
C TYR A 197 8.04 -9.39 14.24
N VAL A 198 6.97 -8.74 13.80
CA VAL A 198 7.03 -7.42 13.13
C VAL A 198 7.64 -6.36 14.03
N GLU A 199 7.25 -6.31 15.31
CA GLU A 199 7.87 -5.42 16.30
C GLU A 199 9.38 -5.69 16.43
N SER A 200 9.77 -6.97 16.44
CA SER A 200 11.18 -7.38 16.52
C SER A 200 11.98 -6.93 15.29
N LEU A 201 11.41 -7.02 14.08
CA LEU A 201 12.06 -6.50 12.86
C LEU A 201 12.35 -5.01 12.96
N ILE A 202 11.39 -4.22 13.44
CA ILE A 202 11.56 -2.77 13.62
C ILE A 202 12.56 -2.48 14.73
N ALA A 203 12.58 -3.28 15.79
CA ALA A 203 13.57 -3.18 16.85
C ALA A 203 14.99 -3.45 16.34
N ILE A 204 15.18 -4.39 15.41
CA ILE A 204 16.45 -4.67 14.75
C ILE A 204 16.93 -3.46 13.95
N GLU A 205 16.07 -2.89 13.10
CA GLU A 205 16.39 -1.68 12.32
C GLU A 205 16.72 -0.49 13.22
N ARG A 206 16.10 -0.40 14.40
CA ARG A 206 16.38 0.65 15.38
C ARG A 206 17.65 0.39 16.19
N ALA A 207 18.10 -0.87 16.32
CA ALA A 207 19.23 -1.23 17.17
C ALA A 207 20.55 -0.73 16.58
N TYR A 208 20.74 -0.92 15.27
CA TYR A 208 21.95 -0.55 14.55
C TYR A 208 21.64 0.17 13.25
N ILE A 209 22.37 1.25 12.99
CA ILE A 209 22.18 2.07 11.79
C ILE A 209 23.40 1.90 10.91
N ASN A 210 23.21 1.30 9.74
CA ASN A 210 24.29 1.06 8.80
C ASN A 210 24.60 2.32 7.98
N THR A 211 25.58 3.11 8.41
CA THR A 211 26.09 4.27 7.69
C THR A 211 26.99 3.91 6.49
N ASN A 212 27.31 2.63 6.29
CA ASN A 212 28.06 2.13 5.13
C ASN A 212 27.15 1.61 4.00
N HIS A 213 25.83 1.79 4.12
CA HIS A 213 24.88 1.36 3.10
C HIS A 213 25.14 2.11 1.77
N PRO A 214 25.13 1.44 0.60
CA PRO A 214 25.45 2.07 -0.69
C PRO A 214 24.54 3.26 -1.03
N ASP A 215 23.27 3.20 -0.64
CA ASP A 215 22.32 4.29 -0.86
C ASP A 215 22.44 5.43 0.16
N PHE A 216 23.28 5.28 1.18
CA PHE A 216 23.52 6.32 2.17
C PHE A 216 24.62 7.27 1.68
N ILE A 217 24.19 8.43 1.16
CA ILE A 217 25.09 9.49 0.65
C ILE A 217 26.02 10.10 1.73
N GLY A 218 25.72 9.89 3.01
CA GLY A 218 26.47 10.45 4.14
C GLY A 218 26.37 11.97 4.29
N GLY A 219 26.99 12.49 5.34
CA GLY A 219 27.03 13.93 5.63
C GLY A 219 27.66 14.77 4.51
N PRO A 220 28.86 14.42 4.01
CA PRO A 220 29.51 15.17 2.93
C PRO A 220 28.71 15.14 1.62
N GLY A 221 28.15 13.99 1.25
CA GLY A 221 27.30 13.86 0.06
C GLY A 221 26.02 14.68 0.16
N ALA A 222 25.38 14.68 1.34
CA ALA A 222 24.20 15.50 1.60
C ALA A 222 24.48 17.02 1.51
N ILE A 223 25.64 17.47 2.00
CA ILE A 223 26.05 18.89 1.89
C ILE A 223 26.30 19.27 0.43
N SER A 224 26.99 18.42 -0.33
CA SER A 224 27.25 18.65 -1.76
C SER A 224 25.94 18.72 -2.56
N ASP A 225 25.00 17.81 -2.30
CA ASP A 225 23.69 17.81 -2.95
C ASP A 225 22.88 19.07 -2.58
N LEU A 226 22.89 19.49 -1.31
CA LEU A 226 22.25 20.73 -0.88
C LEU A 226 22.85 21.97 -1.56
N GLN A 227 24.18 22.04 -1.66
CA GLN A 227 24.89 23.12 -2.35
C GLN A 227 24.50 23.17 -3.83
N SER A 228 24.48 22.03 -4.52
CA SER A 228 24.06 21.95 -5.92
C SER A 228 22.61 22.42 -6.12
N LYS A 229 21.71 22.06 -5.20
CA LYS A 229 20.30 22.50 -5.21
C LYS A 229 20.17 24.00 -4.99
N LEU A 230 20.92 24.56 -4.04
CA LEU A 230 20.94 26.01 -3.76
C LEU A 230 21.48 26.80 -4.96
N GLU A 231 22.56 26.32 -5.58
CA GLU A 231 23.10 26.94 -6.80
C GLU A 231 22.11 26.88 -7.96
N ARG A 232 21.43 25.75 -8.16
CA ARG A 232 20.40 25.61 -9.18
C ARG A 232 19.26 26.60 -8.94
N ARG A 233 18.76 26.70 -7.69
CA ARG A 233 17.73 27.69 -7.32
C ARG A 233 18.19 29.12 -7.53
N ARG A 234 19.44 29.46 -7.21
CA ARG A 234 20.03 30.79 -7.47
C ARG A 234 20.11 31.09 -8.97
N LYS A 235 20.58 30.14 -9.78
CA LYS A 235 20.65 30.27 -11.25
C LYS A 235 19.25 30.42 -11.86
N GLU A 236 18.26 29.73 -11.33
CA GLU A 236 16.88 29.81 -11.79
C GLU A 236 16.22 31.13 -11.40
N ALA A 237 16.44 31.62 -10.17
CA ALA A 237 15.98 32.93 -9.70
C ALA A 237 16.64 34.11 -10.45
N THR A 238 17.94 33.99 -10.81
CA THR A 238 18.61 35.00 -11.63
C THR A 238 18.11 34.97 -13.08
N ARG A 239 17.86 33.78 -13.64
CA ARG A 239 17.25 33.63 -14.98
C ARG A 239 15.83 34.18 -15.04
N SER A 240 15.00 33.96 -14.02
CA SER A 240 13.65 34.53 -13.95
C SER A 240 13.71 36.05 -13.85
N ARG A 241 14.53 36.59 -12.94
CA ARG A 241 14.71 38.04 -12.76
C ARG A 241 15.26 38.72 -14.01
N ALA A 242 16.19 38.09 -14.74
CA ALA A 242 16.69 38.58 -16.02
C ALA A 242 15.61 38.59 -17.12
N ARG A 243 14.74 37.57 -17.17
CA ARG A 243 13.59 37.53 -18.08
C ARG A 243 12.59 38.64 -17.76
N ASP A 244 12.30 38.88 -16.48
CA ASP A 244 11.38 39.93 -16.03
C ASP A 244 11.91 41.33 -16.35
N VAL A 245 13.21 41.58 -16.11
CA VAL A 245 13.86 42.84 -16.50
C VAL A 245 13.85 43.02 -18.02
N SER A 246 14.18 41.98 -18.80
CA SER A 246 14.17 42.06 -20.25
C SER A 246 12.75 42.32 -20.81
N ARG A 247 11.71 41.80 -20.14
CA ARG A 247 10.30 42.04 -20.48
C ARG A 247 9.86 43.46 -20.11
N ALA A 248 10.32 43.98 -18.96
CA ALA A 248 10.07 45.36 -18.54
C ALA A 248 10.79 46.39 -19.47
N VAL A 249 12.03 46.11 -19.87
CA VAL A 249 12.79 46.94 -20.83
C VAL A 249 12.17 46.89 -22.22
N GLY A 250 11.68 45.72 -22.67
CA GLY A 250 10.91 45.61 -23.91
C GLY A 250 9.61 46.43 -23.88
N ALA A 251 8.89 46.42 -22.76
CA ALA A 251 7.69 47.24 -22.56
C ALA A 251 8.00 48.75 -22.44
N ALA A 252 9.18 49.13 -21.92
CA ALA A 252 9.63 50.53 -21.90
C ALA A 252 10.05 51.01 -23.31
N ARG A 253 10.75 50.18 -24.09
CA ARG A 253 11.11 50.50 -25.48
C ARG A 253 9.89 50.68 -26.39
N HIS A 254 8.83 49.92 -26.15
CA HIS A 254 7.58 50.10 -26.89
C HIS A 254 6.83 51.39 -26.53
N ARG A 255 7.10 51.98 -25.36
CA ARG A 255 6.56 53.29 -24.94
C ARG A 255 7.42 54.48 -25.41
N SER A 256 8.71 54.28 -25.66
CA SER A 256 9.61 55.34 -26.10
C SER A 256 9.63 55.59 -27.61
N ILE A 257 8.98 54.75 -28.43
CA ILE A 257 8.87 54.97 -29.88
C ILE A 257 7.72 55.95 -30.22
N ASP A 258 6.78 56.19 -29.29
CA ASP A 258 5.62 57.07 -29.50
C ASP A 258 5.83 58.52 -29.03
N SER A 259 7.07 58.97 -28.78
CA SER A 259 7.32 60.37 -28.39
C SER A 259 8.71 60.85 -28.78
N GLU A 260 8.84 61.34 -30.01
CA GLU A 260 9.89 62.29 -30.38
C GLU A 260 9.27 63.51 -31.07
N ALA A 261 8.90 64.51 -30.27
CA ALA A 261 8.89 65.94 -30.62
C ALA A 261 8.66 66.77 -29.35
N VAL A 262 9.71 67.46 -28.87
CA VAL A 262 9.77 68.89 -28.51
C VAL A 262 11.06 69.14 -27.73
N LEU A 263 11.99 69.84 -28.38
CA LEU A 263 13.11 70.56 -27.78
C LEU A 263 12.58 71.74 -26.94
N VAL A 264 13.16 72.01 -25.76
CA VAL A 264 13.88 73.26 -25.39
C VAL A 264 14.45 73.15 -23.95
N ASN A 265 15.75 73.49 -23.85
CA ASN A 265 16.63 73.78 -22.70
C ASN A 265 16.04 74.11 -21.31
N ALA A 266 16.69 73.62 -20.24
CA ALA A 266 17.53 74.45 -19.35
C ALA A 266 18.30 73.63 -18.28
N HIS A 267 19.60 73.92 -18.19
CA HIS A 267 20.61 73.71 -17.14
C HIS A 267 20.26 73.08 -15.77
N GLY A 268 21.17 72.22 -15.28
CA GLY A 268 21.49 72.17 -13.85
C GLY A 268 22.11 70.87 -13.31
N SER A 269 23.44 70.90 -13.10
CA SER A 269 24.22 70.19 -12.06
C SER A 269 24.19 68.65 -11.94
N VAL A 270 25.38 68.08 -12.13
CA VAL A 270 25.79 66.72 -11.75
C VAL A 270 26.04 66.71 -10.25
N ASP A 271 25.45 65.76 -9.51
CA ASP A 271 26.01 65.31 -8.24
C ASP A 271 25.88 63.80 -8.06
N GLU A 272 27.00 63.28 -7.57
CA GLU A 272 27.42 61.91 -7.37
C GLU A 272 26.70 61.31 -6.15
N ILE A 273 26.07 60.13 -6.29
CA ILE A 273 25.59 59.36 -5.13
C ILE A 273 26.22 57.97 -5.15
N VAL A 274 27.08 57.79 -4.15
CA VAL A 274 27.89 56.64 -3.79
C VAL A 274 27.02 55.43 -3.42
N PHE A 275 27.42 54.23 -3.87
CA PHE A 275 26.86 52.95 -3.45
C PHE A 275 27.35 52.61 -2.04
N ASP A 276 26.44 52.54 -1.06
CA ASP A 276 26.72 51.93 0.24
C ASP A 276 26.24 50.47 0.24
N ALA A 277 27.17 49.55 0.48
CA ALA A 277 26.94 48.12 0.54
C ALA A 277 26.58 47.73 1.98
N GLY A 278 25.32 47.91 2.35
CA GLY A 278 24.75 47.42 3.60
C GLY A 278 24.47 45.91 3.55
N SER A 279 25.18 45.16 4.38
CA SER A 279 24.92 43.75 4.72
C SER A 279 23.51 43.55 5.30
N VAL A 280 22.72 42.65 4.71
CA VAL A 280 21.42 42.22 5.28
C VAL A 280 21.59 40.83 5.91
N ASP A 281 21.25 40.76 7.19
CA ASP A 281 21.24 39.60 8.09
C ASP A 281 20.21 38.54 7.60
N PRO A 282 20.51 37.23 7.59
CA PRO A 282 19.63 36.21 7.05
C PRO A 282 18.70 35.67 8.14
N SER A 283 17.75 36.49 8.59
CA SER A 283 16.67 36.03 9.47
C SER A 283 15.35 36.69 9.08
N GLU A 284 14.86 36.38 7.88
CA GLU A 284 13.45 36.49 7.49
C GLU A 284 13.31 36.07 6.01
N VAL A 285 12.33 35.20 5.72
CA VAL A 285 11.56 34.94 4.48
C VAL A 285 11.23 33.43 4.48
N ASP A 286 10.16 33.02 5.16
CA ASP A 286 8.73 33.03 4.78
C ASP A 286 8.30 31.71 4.10
N ASP A 287 7.39 31.05 4.79
CA ASP A 287 6.69 29.82 4.45
C ASP A 287 5.61 30.12 3.42
N ARG A 288 5.81 29.67 2.17
CA ARG A 288 4.71 29.38 1.24
C ARG A 288 5.22 28.60 0.04
N LEU A 289 4.41 27.61 -0.36
CA LEU A 289 4.43 26.81 -1.60
C LEU A 289 4.93 25.36 -1.43
N ASP A 290 4.10 24.52 -0.80
CA ASP A 290 4.14 23.06 -0.89
C ASP A 290 2.79 22.53 -1.41
N ASP A 291 2.59 22.50 -2.73
CA ASP A 291 1.42 21.85 -3.34
C ASP A 291 1.73 21.12 -4.67
N GLY A 292 2.98 21.14 -5.14
CA GLY A 292 3.35 20.57 -6.44
C GLY A 292 4.19 19.29 -6.40
N ARG A 293 4.61 18.82 -5.22
CA ARG A 293 5.74 17.88 -5.09
C ARG A 293 5.35 16.41 -4.88
N ALA A 294 4.07 16.13 -4.61
CA ALA A 294 3.61 14.78 -4.29
C ALA A 294 3.60 13.81 -5.50
N ARG A 295 3.46 14.30 -6.74
CA ARG A 295 3.32 13.42 -7.92
C ARG A 295 4.62 12.84 -8.47
N GLY A 296 5.77 13.47 -8.22
CA GLY A 296 7.06 13.04 -8.82
C GLY A 296 7.87 12.05 -7.99
N ARG A 297 7.48 11.77 -6.73
CA ARG A 297 8.21 10.84 -5.84
C ARG A 297 7.67 9.41 -5.91
N ALA A 298 6.39 9.23 -6.28
CA ALA A 298 5.78 7.91 -6.43
C ALA A 298 6.46 7.07 -7.52
N ASP A 299 6.82 7.69 -8.66
CA ASP A 299 7.45 6.97 -9.78
C ASP A 299 8.90 6.54 -9.49
N ALA A 300 9.62 7.28 -8.63
CA ALA A 300 11.01 6.97 -8.28
C ALA A 300 11.13 5.88 -7.20
N ALA A 301 10.19 5.84 -6.25
CA ALA A 301 10.15 4.80 -5.22
C ALA A 301 9.70 3.44 -5.80
N ALA A 302 8.77 3.45 -6.76
CA ALA A 302 8.34 2.24 -7.47
C ALA A 302 9.47 1.58 -8.27
N ALA A 303 10.38 2.36 -8.85
CA ALA A 303 11.52 1.85 -9.62
C ALA A 303 12.62 1.22 -8.74
N ALA A 304 12.81 1.70 -7.50
CA ALA A 304 13.82 1.17 -6.58
C ALA A 304 13.43 -0.20 -6.01
N PHE A 305 12.14 -0.46 -5.76
CA PHE A 305 11.68 -1.75 -5.25
C PHE A 305 11.58 -2.86 -6.32
N ALA A 306 11.42 -2.51 -7.60
CA ALA A 306 11.38 -3.48 -8.69
C ALA A 306 12.75 -4.16 -8.93
N HIS A 307 13.86 -3.45 -8.70
CA HIS A 307 15.21 -3.99 -8.92
C HIS A 307 15.69 -4.98 -7.86
N HIS A 308 15.07 -5.01 -6.67
CA HIS A 308 15.47 -5.94 -5.61
C HIS A 308 14.83 -7.35 -5.74
N ARG A 309 13.82 -7.52 -6.60
CA ARG A 309 13.15 -8.83 -6.80
C ARG A 309 13.80 -9.74 -7.85
N THR A 310 14.74 -9.26 -8.66
CA THR A 310 15.40 -10.07 -9.69
C THR A 310 16.73 -10.70 -9.25
N ALA A 311 17.20 -10.43 -8.03
CA ALA A 311 18.52 -10.90 -7.58
C ALA A 311 18.50 -11.99 -6.49
N SER A 312 17.34 -12.50 -6.07
CA SER A 312 17.25 -13.52 -4.99
C SER A 312 16.65 -14.86 -5.40
N VAL A 313 16.63 -15.19 -6.70
CA VAL A 313 16.44 -16.57 -7.19
C VAL A 313 17.58 -16.89 -8.15
N SER A 314 18.69 -17.34 -7.60
CA SER A 314 19.73 -18.18 -8.21
C SER A 314 20.57 -18.78 -7.09
#